data_AF-A0A7Z0QH89-F1
#
_entry.id   AF-A0A7Z0QH89-F1
#
_cell.length_a   1.000
_cell.length_b   1.000
_cell.length_c   1.000
_cell.angle_alpha   90.00
_cell.angle_beta   90.00
_cell.angle_gamma   90.00
#
_symmetry.space_group_name_H-M   'P 1'
#
loop_
_entity.id
_entity.type
_entity.pdbx_description
1 polymer ?
#
loop_
_entity_poly.entity_id
_entity_poly.type
_entity_poly.pdbx_seq_one_letter_code
_entity_poly.pdbx_strand_id
1 'polypeptide(L)'
;MVKAATVGGTATANAPLRITKFRRELIQAIPRFPNDRASLQHMQRKHLAELLIDYISWRSRYVGQRPRTISIEPAAQSDPRRASHAAAITAFLDKVGRGDDLTPHLSIEPRTKGYTPVARAPNAPPVDRWSDKDFVLNAMGYHHFHLGTNVQKPGHVDRTDDLIFAEVRRNTFNVIAIFDHEVFNPNSAERSRLGLFTIK
;
A
#
# COMPACT_ATOMS: atom_id res chain seq x y z
N MET A 1 -36.74 -0.98 0.46
CA MET A 1 -36.13 0.36 0.45
C MET A 1 -35.48 0.59 1.81
N VAL A 2 -34.16 0.47 1.91
CA VAL A 2 -33.42 0.74 3.15
C VAL A 2 -33.03 2.22 3.13
N LYS A 3 -33.53 2.99 4.09
CA LYS A 3 -33.15 4.41 4.27
C LYS A 3 -31.63 4.50 4.47
N ALA A 4 -30.95 5.20 3.55
CA ALA A 4 -29.58 5.61 3.76
C ALA A 4 -29.53 6.53 4.99
N ALA A 5 -28.77 6.12 6.01
CA ALA A 5 -28.48 6.97 7.15
C ALA A 5 -27.58 8.12 6.68
N THR A 6 -28.14 9.32 6.66
CA THR A 6 -27.39 10.55 6.44
C THR A 6 -26.45 10.78 7.62
N VAL A 7 -25.19 10.38 7.51
CA VAL A 7 -24.14 10.73 8.48
C VAL A 7 -23.66 12.15 8.16
N GLY A 8 -24.52 13.13 8.49
CA GLY A 8 -24.19 14.54 8.47
C GLY A 8 -23.99 15.03 9.91
N GLY A 9 -22.78 14.90 10.45
CA GLY A 9 -22.45 15.40 11.79
C GLY A 9 -20.96 15.67 11.93
N THR A 10 -20.55 16.94 11.85
CA THR A 10 -19.18 17.38 12.14
C THR A 10 -18.88 17.15 13.63
N ALA A 11 -18.15 16.07 13.92
CA ALA A 11 -17.88 15.57 15.28
C ALA A 11 -16.90 16.42 16.11
N THR A 12 -16.77 17.73 15.86
CA THR A 12 -15.66 18.55 16.37
C THR A 12 -16.01 19.52 17.49
N ALA A 13 -17.30 19.83 17.74
CA ALA A 13 -17.63 20.95 18.62
C ALA A 13 -17.24 20.74 20.10
N ASN A 14 -17.12 19.50 20.59
CA ASN A 14 -16.87 19.21 22.02
C ASN A 14 -15.84 18.09 22.27
N ALA A 15 -14.92 17.84 21.33
CA ALA A 15 -13.92 16.77 21.49
C ALA A 15 -12.84 17.15 22.53
N PRO A 16 -12.40 16.22 23.41
CA PRO A 16 -11.28 16.48 24.32
C PRO A 16 -10.00 16.91 23.57
N LEU A 17 -9.17 17.76 24.19
CA LEU A 17 -7.93 18.28 23.57
C LEU A 17 -7.02 17.18 23.01
N ARG A 18 -6.93 16.04 23.69
CA ARG A 18 -6.17 14.87 23.21
C ARG A 18 -6.67 14.33 21.87
N ILE A 19 -7.99 14.30 21.67
CA ILE A 19 -8.62 13.82 20.44
C ILE A 19 -8.40 14.83 19.32
N THR A 20 -8.52 16.12 19.61
CA THR A 20 -8.24 17.19 18.64
C THR A 20 -6.77 17.19 18.20
N LYS A 21 -5.83 17.00 19.15
CA LYS A 21 -4.41 16.83 18.86
C LYS A 21 -4.15 15.60 17.99
N PHE A 22 -4.68 14.45 18.37
CA PHE A 22 -4.49 13.20 17.62
C PHE A 22 -5.04 13.28 16.19
N ARG A 23 -6.25 13.85 16.00
CA ARG A 23 -6.82 14.09 14.66
C ARG A 23 -5.90 14.93 13.79
N ARG A 24 -5.33 16.00 14.36
CA ARG A 24 -4.40 16.88 13.63
C ARG A 24 -3.13 16.13 13.22
N GLU A 25 -2.57 15.31 14.10
CA GLU A 25 -1.37 14.50 13.81
C GLU A 25 -1.62 13.50 12.67
N LEU A 26 -2.77 12.82 12.65
CA LEU A 26 -3.15 11.93 11.55
C LEU A 26 -3.23 12.69 10.21
N ILE A 27 -3.89 13.85 10.20
CA ILE A 27 -4.05 14.69 8.99
C ILE A 27 -2.70 15.25 8.51
N GLN A 28 -1.77 15.54 9.42
CA GLN A 28 -0.43 16.03 9.08
C GLN A 28 0.48 14.93 8.55
N ALA A 29 0.31 13.69 9.03
CA ALA A 29 1.16 12.58 8.63
C ALA A 29 0.89 12.10 7.20
N ILE A 30 -0.37 12.11 6.75
CA ILE A 30 -0.76 11.55 5.45
C ILE A 30 -0.54 12.59 4.33
N PRO A 31 0.30 12.30 3.31
CA PRO A 31 0.45 13.15 2.14
C PRO A 31 -0.87 13.27 1.38
N ARG A 32 -1.30 14.49 1.06
CA ARG A 32 -2.54 14.76 0.31
C ARG A 32 -2.27 15.04 -1.16
N PHE A 33 -3.17 14.60 -2.03
CA PHE A 33 -3.18 14.95 -3.45
C PHE A 33 -4.63 15.19 -3.94
N PRO A 34 -4.97 16.37 -4.48
CA PRO A 34 -4.14 17.59 -4.46
C PRO A 34 -3.78 18.01 -3.03
N ASN A 35 -2.63 18.67 -2.85
CA ASN A 35 -2.22 19.20 -1.55
C ASN A 35 -2.69 20.65 -1.40
N ASP A 36 -3.99 20.83 -1.21
CA ASP A 36 -4.64 22.14 -1.19
C ASP A 36 -5.56 22.34 0.02
N ARG A 37 -6.19 23.50 0.11
CA ARG A 37 -7.12 23.81 1.20
C ARG A 37 -8.36 22.93 1.17
N ALA A 38 -8.85 22.56 -0.02
CA ALA A 38 -10.08 21.79 -0.18
C ALA A 38 -9.91 20.34 0.34
N SER A 39 -8.83 19.68 -0.05
CA SER A 39 -8.44 18.35 0.44
C SER A 39 -8.19 18.33 1.95
N LEU A 40 -7.54 19.37 2.49
CA LEU A 40 -7.35 19.52 3.93
C LEU A 40 -8.69 19.64 4.68
N GLN A 41 -9.59 20.51 4.21
CA GLN A 41 -10.91 20.68 4.80
C GLN A 41 -11.74 19.39 4.73
N HIS A 42 -11.61 18.64 3.64
CA HIS A 42 -12.26 17.36 3.48
C HIS A 42 -11.81 16.38 4.58
N MET A 43 -10.51 16.22 4.82
CA MET A 43 -10.00 15.40 5.93
C MET A 43 -10.46 15.91 7.31
N GLN A 44 -10.45 17.24 7.52
CA GLN A 44 -10.86 17.83 8.81
C GLN A 44 -12.31 17.53 9.18
N ARG A 45 -13.19 17.37 8.19
CA ARG A 45 -14.61 17.01 8.37
C ARG A 45 -14.85 15.53 8.66
N LYS A 46 -13.90 14.65 8.35
CA LYS A 46 -14.04 13.20 8.55
C LYS A 46 -14.18 12.82 10.02
N HIS A 47 -14.89 11.74 10.30
CA HIS A 47 -14.89 11.14 11.63
C HIS A 47 -13.50 10.59 11.98
N LEU A 48 -13.17 10.52 13.28
CA LEU A 48 -11.84 10.03 13.72
C LEU A 48 -11.58 8.61 13.21
N ALA A 49 -12.60 7.74 13.24
CA ALA A 49 -12.48 6.37 12.75
C ALA A 49 -12.07 6.32 11.27
N GLU A 50 -12.64 7.20 10.43
CA GLU A 50 -12.29 7.25 9.02
C GLU A 50 -10.87 7.78 8.79
N LEU A 51 -10.42 8.75 9.60
CA LEU A 51 -9.04 9.24 9.57
C LEU A 51 -8.05 8.14 9.97
N LEU A 52 -8.41 7.31 10.95
CA LEU A 52 -7.62 6.15 11.36
C LEU A 52 -7.52 5.12 10.24
N ILE A 53 -8.62 4.83 9.54
CA ILE A 53 -8.63 3.93 8.39
C ILE A 53 -7.72 4.48 7.29
N ASP A 54 -7.86 5.77 6.92
CA ASP A 54 -6.99 6.38 5.91
C ASP A 54 -5.51 6.31 6.33
N TYR A 55 -5.20 6.61 7.60
CA TYR A 55 -3.85 6.53 8.14
C TYR A 55 -3.29 5.12 8.07
N ILE A 56 -4.03 4.11 8.51
CA ILE A 56 -3.58 2.72 8.54
C ILE A 56 -3.40 2.20 7.11
N SER A 57 -4.35 2.45 6.20
CA SER A 57 -4.26 2.04 4.80
C SER A 57 -3.09 2.67 4.05
N TRP A 58 -2.73 3.91 4.38
CA TRP A 58 -1.53 4.55 3.86
C TRP A 58 -0.26 4.02 4.52
N ARG A 59 -0.23 3.97 5.85
CA ARG A 59 0.97 3.63 6.64
C ARG A 59 1.38 2.17 6.46
N SER A 60 0.41 1.28 6.22
CA SER A 60 0.65 -0.15 5.96
C SER A 60 1.49 -0.41 4.73
N ARG A 61 1.52 0.52 3.75
CA ARG A 61 2.36 0.42 2.55
C ARG A 61 3.86 0.39 2.86
N TYR A 62 4.25 0.88 4.04
CA TYR A 62 5.64 0.88 4.48
C TYR A 62 5.96 -0.34 5.34
N VAL A 63 7.19 -0.81 5.20
CA VAL A 63 7.70 -1.95 5.98
C VAL A 63 8.75 -1.47 6.97
N GLY A 64 8.58 -1.81 8.25
CA GLY A 64 9.57 -1.48 9.26
C GLY A 64 10.87 -2.28 9.09
N GLN A 65 12.02 -1.63 9.31
CA GLN A 65 13.34 -2.24 9.37
C GLN A 65 13.44 -3.22 10.53
N ARG A 66 13.65 -4.49 10.21
CA ARG A 66 13.89 -5.60 11.17
C ARG A 66 14.16 -6.89 10.39
N PRO A 67 15.05 -7.75 10.89
CA PRO A 67 15.27 -9.08 10.33
C PRO A 67 13.96 -9.86 10.24
N ARG A 68 13.79 -10.63 9.18
CA ARG A 68 12.64 -11.51 8.99
C ARG A 68 13.09 -12.88 8.50
N THR A 69 12.40 -13.91 8.97
CA THR A 69 12.51 -15.26 8.41
C THR A 69 11.82 -15.29 7.06
N ILE A 70 12.54 -15.72 6.03
CA ILE A 70 12.05 -15.73 4.66
C ILE A 70 11.49 -17.12 4.34
N SER A 71 10.31 -17.16 3.75
CA SER A 71 9.78 -18.35 3.09
C SER A 71 9.35 -18.00 1.67
N ILE A 72 9.35 -18.97 0.77
CA ILE A 72 8.95 -18.77 -0.63
C ILE A 72 7.97 -19.86 -1.00
N GLU A 73 6.76 -19.47 -1.40
CA GLU A 73 5.73 -20.41 -1.82
C GLU A 73 6.17 -21.18 -3.07
N PRO A 74 5.74 -22.44 -3.24
CA PRO A 74 6.12 -23.26 -4.39
C PRO A 74 5.86 -22.59 -5.75
N ALA A 75 4.74 -21.87 -5.88
CA ALA A 75 4.40 -21.16 -7.12
C ALA A 75 5.41 -20.05 -7.46
N ALA A 76 5.90 -19.30 -6.46
CA ALA A 76 6.96 -18.31 -6.64
C ALA A 76 8.33 -18.96 -6.86
N GLN A 77 8.56 -20.14 -6.27
CA GLN A 77 9.78 -20.93 -6.47
C GLN A 77 9.91 -21.46 -7.90
N SER A 78 8.81 -21.89 -8.51
CA SER A 78 8.78 -22.41 -9.87
C SER A 78 8.57 -21.36 -10.97
N ASP A 79 8.31 -20.09 -10.62
CA ASP A 79 8.07 -19.04 -11.61
C ASP A 79 9.35 -18.79 -12.45
N PRO A 80 9.29 -18.84 -13.79
CA PRO A 80 10.46 -18.64 -14.65
C PRO A 80 11.18 -17.31 -14.40
N ARG A 81 10.45 -16.27 -13.99
CA ARG A 81 11.04 -14.95 -13.67
C ARG A 81 12.00 -15.01 -12.50
N ARG A 82 11.86 -16.01 -11.62
CA ARG A 82 12.82 -16.22 -10.54
C ARG A 82 14.22 -16.52 -11.08
N ALA A 83 14.31 -17.32 -12.14
CA ALA A 83 15.59 -17.60 -12.79
C ALA A 83 16.11 -16.35 -13.52
N SER A 84 15.23 -15.66 -14.26
CA SER A 84 15.58 -14.44 -14.99
C SER A 84 16.11 -13.32 -14.10
N HIS A 85 15.61 -13.21 -12.86
CA HIS A 85 15.97 -12.17 -11.89
C HIS A 85 16.75 -12.71 -10.68
N ALA A 86 17.39 -13.88 -10.79
CA ALA A 86 17.95 -14.60 -9.64
C ALA A 86 18.88 -13.74 -8.77
N ALA A 87 19.77 -12.96 -9.40
CA ALA A 87 20.70 -12.09 -8.69
C ALA A 87 19.98 -10.96 -7.92
N ALA A 88 19.03 -10.29 -8.57
CA ALA A 88 18.27 -9.20 -7.97
C ALA A 88 17.37 -9.69 -6.81
N ILE A 89 16.69 -10.82 -7.01
CA ILE A 89 15.85 -11.46 -5.99
C ILE A 89 16.71 -11.88 -4.80
N THR A 90 17.85 -12.51 -5.03
CA THR A 90 18.77 -12.92 -3.94
C THR A 90 19.23 -11.70 -3.15
N ALA A 91 19.70 -10.65 -3.82
CA ALA A 91 20.12 -9.42 -3.16
C ALA A 91 18.99 -8.74 -2.36
N PHE A 92 17.77 -8.74 -2.88
CA PHE A 92 16.59 -8.23 -2.17
C PHE A 92 16.27 -9.08 -0.94
N LEU A 93 16.25 -10.41 -1.06
CA LEU A 93 15.96 -11.30 0.06
C LEU A 93 17.05 -11.24 1.14
N ASP A 94 18.31 -11.03 0.77
CA ASP A 94 19.38 -10.79 1.74
C ASP A 94 19.14 -9.53 2.58
N LYS A 95 18.64 -8.44 1.96
CA LYS A 95 18.21 -7.23 2.69
C LYS A 95 17.07 -7.53 3.66
N VAL A 96 16.09 -8.32 3.24
CA VAL A 96 14.97 -8.76 4.10
C VAL A 96 15.50 -9.54 5.31
N GLY A 97 16.42 -10.48 5.10
CA GLY A 97 17.01 -11.32 6.14
C GLY A 97 17.80 -10.51 7.17
N ARG A 98 18.59 -9.53 6.71
CA ARG A 98 19.32 -8.60 7.60
C ARG A 98 18.45 -7.55 8.27
N GLY A 99 17.27 -7.29 7.73
CA GLY A 99 16.37 -6.26 8.24
C GLY A 99 16.66 -4.84 7.78
N ASP A 100 17.32 -4.72 6.63
CA ASP A 100 17.68 -3.44 6.01
C ASP A 100 16.43 -2.62 5.64
N ASP A 101 16.63 -1.36 5.25
CA ASP A 101 15.53 -0.53 4.73
C ASP A 101 15.02 -1.07 3.38
N LEU A 102 13.75 -1.50 3.37
CA LEU A 102 13.06 -1.94 2.17
C LEU A 102 12.34 -0.79 1.45
N THR A 103 12.30 0.40 2.03
CA THR A 103 11.64 1.58 1.43
C THR A 103 12.10 1.87 0.00
N PRO A 104 13.39 1.70 -0.37
CA PRO A 104 13.82 1.89 -1.75
C PRO A 104 13.15 0.96 -2.76
N HIS A 105 12.64 -0.19 -2.32
CA HIS A 105 11.99 -1.19 -3.17
C HIS A 105 10.46 -0.99 -3.25
N LEU A 106 9.88 -0.07 -2.47
CA LEU A 106 8.46 0.25 -2.52
C LEU A 106 8.16 1.29 -3.61
N SER A 107 6.90 1.38 -4.02
CA SER A 107 6.45 2.50 -4.86
C SER A 107 6.76 3.85 -4.21
N ILE A 108 7.11 4.85 -5.04
CA ILE A 108 7.28 6.25 -4.60
C ILE A 108 5.96 6.93 -4.28
N GLU A 109 4.87 6.47 -4.90
CA GLU A 109 3.58 7.16 -4.84
C GLU A 109 3.06 7.40 -3.41
N PRO A 110 3.16 6.47 -2.45
CA PRO A 110 2.72 6.71 -1.07
C PRO A 110 3.36 7.94 -0.40
N ARG A 111 4.54 8.40 -0.86
CA ARG A 111 5.21 9.60 -0.32
C ARG A 111 4.51 10.91 -0.69
N THR A 112 3.74 10.92 -1.77
CA THR A 112 3.06 12.13 -2.28
C THR A 112 1.56 11.95 -2.45
N LYS A 113 1.10 10.70 -2.62
CA LYS A 113 -0.27 10.31 -2.91
C LYS A 113 -0.88 9.43 -1.81
N GLY A 114 -0.90 9.93 -0.58
CA GLY A 114 -1.44 9.19 0.57
C GLY A 114 -2.96 9.33 0.77
N TYR A 115 -3.55 10.43 0.32
CA TYR A 115 -4.97 10.71 0.47
C TYR A 115 -5.52 11.60 -0.64
N THR A 116 -6.69 11.24 -1.19
CA THR A 116 -7.45 12.10 -2.11
C THR A 116 -8.94 12.08 -1.84
N PRO A 117 -9.63 13.24 -1.86
CA PRO A 117 -11.10 13.29 -1.81
C PRO A 117 -11.77 12.58 -2.99
N VAL A 118 -11.13 12.51 -4.15
CA VAL A 118 -11.68 11.89 -5.37
C VAL A 118 -12.06 10.43 -5.12
N ALA A 119 -11.23 9.71 -4.35
CA ALA A 119 -11.47 8.32 -3.97
C ALA A 119 -12.67 8.12 -3.04
N ARG A 120 -13.34 9.19 -2.61
CA ARG A 120 -14.54 9.18 -1.76
C ARG A 120 -15.72 9.89 -2.41
N ALA A 121 -15.61 10.32 -3.67
CA ALA A 121 -16.73 10.92 -4.37
C ALA A 121 -17.86 9.87 -4.56
N PRO A 122 -19.14 10.23 -4.36
CA PRO A 122 -20.26 9.29 -4.44
C PRO A 122 -20.29 8.48 -5.75
N ASN A 123 -19.91 9.12 -6.85
CA ASN A 123 -19.89 8.53 -8.19
C ASN A 123 -18.47 8.25 -8.71
N ALA A 124 -17.49 8.12 -7.81
CA ALA A 124 -16.13 7.76 -8.20
C ALA A 124 -16.14 6.40 -8.93
N PRO A 125 -15.59 6.30 -10.14
CA PRO A 125 -15.42 5.02 -10.82
C PRO A 125 -14.54 4.08 -9.98
N PRO A 126 -14.60 2.76 -10.20
CA PRO A 126 -13.87 1.80 -9.39
C PRO A 126 -12.36 2.09 -9.26
N VAL A 127 -11.71 2.52 -10.35
CA VAL A 127 -10.29 2.90 -10.36
C VAL A 127 -9.99 4.05 -9.40
N ASP A 128 -10.85 5.06 -9.36
CA ASP A 128 -10.65 6.26 -8.54
C ASP A 128 -10.82 5.95 -7.05
N ARG A 129 -11.69 5.00 -6.68
CA ARG A 129 -11.91 4.58 -5.28
C ARG A 129 -10.65 4.01 -4.60
N TRP A 130 -9.70 3.55 -5.41
CA TRP A 130 -8.43 3.00 -4.97
C TRP A 130 -7.24 3.92 -5.24
N SER A 131 -7.45 5.11 -5.81
CA SER A 131 -6.36 6.03 -6.17
C SER A 131 -5.45 6.43 -5.00
N ASP A 132 -5.95 6.41 -3.75
CA ASP A 132 -5.19 6.69 -2.53
C ASP A 132 -4.73 5.44 -1.74
N LYS A 133 -5.05 4.23 -2.21
CA LYS A 133 -4.75 2.98 -1.51
C LYS A 133 -4.08 1.96 -2.43
N ASP A 134 -3.38 1.02 -1.82
CA ASP A 134 -2.92 -0.16 -2.53
C ASP A 134 -4.00 -1.23 -2.43
N PHE A 135 -4.65 -1.55 -3.55
CA PHE A 135 -5.67 -2.58 -3.60
C PHE A 135 -5.13 -3.93 -3.12
N VAL A 136 -3.99 -4.37 -3.67
CA VAL A 136 -3.48 -5.72 -3.42
C VAL A 136 -3.09 -5.84 -1.94
N LEU A 137 -2.47 -4.82 -1.39
CA LEU A 137 -2.15 -4.81 0.04
C LEU A 137 -3.40 -4.74 0.92
N ASN A 138 -4.32 -3.81 0.67
CA ASN A 138 -5.44 -3.57 1.59
C ASN A 138 -6.56 -4.63 1.47
N ALA A 139 -6.70 -5.28 0.32
CA ALA A 139 -7.70 -6.33 0.12
C ALA A 139 -7.13 -7.74 0.33
N MET A 140 -5.84 -7.96 0.05
CA MET A 140 -5.24 -9.31 0.03
C MET A 140 -4.06 -9.47 1.00
N GLY A 141 -3.53 -8.38 1.58
CA GLY A 141 -2.45 -8.44 2.55
C GLY A 141 -1.05 -8.57 1.96
N TYR A 142 -0.88 -8.38 0.64
CA TYR A 142 0.42 -8.54 -0.02
C TYR A 142 1.06 -7.19 -0.37
N HIS A 143 2.29 -7.00 0.13
CA HIS A 143 3.18 -5.93 -0.33
C HIS A 143 3.81 -6.32 -1.67
N HIS A 144 4.15 -5.32 -2.47
CA HIS A 144 4.87 -5.51 -3.73
C HIS A 144 6.19 -4.71 -3.73
N PHE A 145 7.24 -5.31 -4.27
CA PHE A 145 8.60 -4.77 -4.24
C PHE A 145 9.25 -4.82 -5.63
N HIS A 146 9.83 -3.69 -6.04
CA HIS A 146 10.64 -3.59 -7.24
C HIS A 146 11.98 -4.30 -7.07
N LEU A 147 12.47 -4.90 -8.15
CA LEU A 147 13.72 -5.67 -8.19
C LEU A 147 14.91 -4.90 -8.77
N GLY A 148 14.77 -3.58 -8.95
CA GLY A 148 15.86 -2.73 -9.38
C GLY A 148 17.10 -2.86 -8.50
N THR A 149 18.28 -2.80 -9.11
CA THR A 149 19.57 -2.88 -8.42
C THR A 149 20.22 -1.51 -8.22
N ASN A 150 19.74 -0.48 -8.93
CA ASN A 150 20.33 0.85 -8.92
C ASN A 150 19.41 1.84 -8.19
N VAL A 151 19.85 2.34 -7.04
CA VAL A 151 19.11 3.39 -6.33
C VAL A 151 19.24 4.72 -7.08
N GLN A 152 18.14 5.18 -7.65
CA GLN A 152 18.00 6.48 -8.30
C GLN A 152 17.58 7.54 -7.28
N LYS A 153 17.88 8.82 -7.53
CA LYS A 153 17.23 9.93 -6.80
C LYS A 153 15.73 9.90 -7.12
N PRO A 154 14.82 9.88 -6.12
CA PRO A 154 14.96 10.31 -4.73
C PRO A 154 15.09 9.17 -3.69
N GLY A 155 15.90 8.14 -3.96
CA GLY A 155 16.17 7.02 -3.04
C GLY A 155 15.32 5.79 -3.28
N HIS A 156 14.89 5.52 -4.52
CA HIS A 156 14.21 4.28 -4.90
C HIS A 156 15.04 3.53 -5.93
N VAL A 157 14.90 2.22 -5.98
CA VAL A 157 15.51 1.43 -7.04
C VAL A 157 14.84 1.73 -8.37
N ASP A 158 15.56 1.48 -9.46
CA ASP A 158 15.02 1.51 -10.81
C ASP A 158 13.79 0.59 -10.95
N ARG A 159 12.81 1.06 -11.73
CA ARG A 159 11.57 0.30 -11.95
C ARG A 159 11.86 -0.88 -12.86
N THR A 160 11.76 -2.09 -12.33
CA THR A 160 11.57 -3.31 -13.10
C THR A 160 10.09 -3.51 -13.36
N ASP A 161 9.72 -4.16 -14.46
CA ASP A 161 8.32 -4.53 -14.69
C ASP A 161 7.88 -5.66 -13.76
N ASP A 162 8.76 -6.63 -13.52
CA ASP A 162 8.54 -7.71 -12.56
C ASP A 162 8.74 -7.25 -11.11
N LEU A 163 7.88 -7.75 -10.23
CA LEU A 163 7.76 -7.40 -8.82
C LEU A 163 7.67 -8.67 -7.96
N ILE A 164 8.28 -8.64 -6.78
CA ILE A 164 8.00 -9.64 -5.73
C ILE A 164 6.75 -9.23 -4.97
N PHE A 165 5.79 -10.14 -4.85
CA PHE A 165 4.65 -10.02 -3.95
C PHE A 165 4.87 -10.89 -2.72
N ALA A 166 4.70 -10.29 -1.54
CA ALA A 166 4.94 -10.97 -0.27
C ALA A 166 3.93 -10.60 0.81
N GLU A 167 3.57 -11.57 1.63
CA GLU A 167 2.95 -11.32 2.91
C GLU A 167 4.05 -10.93 3.92
N VAL A 168 3.98 -9.70 4.42
CA VAL A 168 4.97 -9.17 5.36
C VAL A 168 4.39 -9.09 6.76
N ARG A 169 4.89 -9.93 7.66
CA ARG A 169 4.54 -9.88 9.08
C ARG A 169 5.67 -9.30 9.91
N ARG A 170 5.49 -9.31 11.24
CA ARG A 170 6.47 -8.80 12.20
C ARG A 170 7.80 -9.53 12.10
N ASN A 171 7.79 -10.85 11.98
CA ASN A 171 8.98 -11.70 12.03
C ASN A 171 9.17 -12.54 10.75
N THR A 172 8.21 -12.54 9.84
CA THR A 172 8.25 -13.37 8.62
C THR A 172 8.04 -12.52 7.37
N PHE A 173 8.62 -12.99 6.28
CA PHE A 173 8.47 -12.47 4.93
C PHE A 173 8.19 -13.66 4.01
N ASN A 174 6.94 -13.83 3.60
CA ASN A 174 6.52 -14.98 2.80
C ASN A 174 6.33 -14.50 1.35
N VAL A 175 7.24 -14.87 0.45
CA VAL A 175 7.11 -14.57 -0.98
C VAL A 175 6.00 -15.46 -1.54
N ILE A 176 4.93 -14.83 -2.03
CA ILE A 176 3.74 -15.51 -2.53
C ILE A 176 3.84 -15.75 -4.03
N ALA A 177 4.34 -14.76 -4.77
CA ALA A 177 4.43 -14.80 -6.23
C ALA A 177 5.37 -13.71 -6.76
N ILE A 178 5.72 -13.84 -8.04
CA ILE A 178 6.35 -12.80 -8.85
C ILE A 178 5.33 -12.42 -9.92
N PHE A 179 4.99 -11.15 -10.08
CA PHE A 179 4.05 -10.64 -11.09
C PHE A 179 4.67 -9.46 -11.83
N ASP A 180 4.24 -9.17 -13.06
CA ASP A 180 4.52 -7.89 -13.70
C ASP A 180 3.49 -6.82 -13.28
N HIS A 181 3.60 -5.59 -13.79
CA HIS A 181 2.66 -4.51 -13.44
C HIS A 181 1.24 -4.70 -13.98
N GLU A 182 1.01 -5.59 -14.96
CA GLU A 182 -0.34 -5.86 -15.46
C GLU A 182 -1.22 -6.49 -14.37
N VAL A 183 -0.66 -7.01 -13.27
CA VAL A 183 -1.44 -7.49 -12.11
C VAL A 183 -2.38 -6.43 -11.51
N PHE A 184 -2.09 -5.14 -11.72
CA PHE A 184 -2.95 -4.03 -11.30
C PHE A 184 -4.05 -3.68 -12.29
N ASN A 185 -4.00 -4.23 -13.51
CA ASN A 185 -5.06 -4.13 -14.51
C ASN A 185 -6.14 -5.20 -14.25
N PRO A 186 -7.41 -4.83 -13.98
CA PRO A 186 -8.46 -5.78 -13.62
C PRO A 186 -8.71 -6.90 -14.61
N ASN A 187 -8.37 -6.69 -15.89
CA ASN A 187 -8.66 -7.62 -16.99
C ASN A 187 -7.43 -8.40 -17.48
N SER A 188 -6.30 -8.32 -16.77
CA SER A 188 -5.08 -9.01 -17.19
C SER A 188 -5.07 -10.49 -16.78
N ALA A 189 -4.23 -11.26 -17.47
CA ALA A 189 -3.92 -12.64 -17.08
C ALA A 189 -3.29 -12.68 -15.68
N GLU A 190 -2.44 -11.70 -15.35
CA GLU A 190 -1.76 -11.63 -14.06
C GLU A 190 -2.73 -11.37 -12.91
N ARG A 191 -3.72 -10.51 -13.13
CA ARG A 191 -4.80 -10.28 -12.16
C ARG A 191 -5.62 -11.55 -11.92
N SER A 192 -5.92 -12.28 -12.98
CA SER A 192 -6.64 -13.56 -12.88
C SER A 192 -5.82 -14.59 -12.08
N ARG A 193 -4.50 -14.66 -12.32
CA ARG A 193 -3.59 -15.53 -11.57
C ARG A 193 -3.48 -15.15 -10.10
N LEU A 194 -3.46 -13.85 -9.77
CA LEU A 194 -3.49 -13.38 -8.37
C LEU A 194 -4.74 -13.89 -7.62
N GLY A 195 -5.90 -13.94 -8.28
CA GLY A 195 -7.14 -14.46 -7.70
C GLY A 195 -7.03 -15.90 -7.16
N LEU A 196 -6.20 -16.74 -7.79
CA LEU A 196 -6.00 -18.14 -7.40
C LEU A 196 -5.30 -18.30 -6.04
N PHE A 197 -4.57 -17.28 -5.57
CA PHE A 197 -3.89 -17.29 -4.27
C PHE A 197 -4.81 -16.89 -3.10
N THR A 198 -6.06 -16.51 -3.38
CA THR A 198 -7.03 -16.06 -2.37
C THR A 198 -7.88 -17.20 -1.80
N ILE A 199 -7.72 -18.43 -2.33
CA ILE A 199 -8.46 -19.62 -1.90
C ILE A 199 -7.52 -20.49 -1.06
N LYS A 200 -7.35 -20.14 0.23
CA LYS A 200 -6.82 -21.03 1.27
C LYS A 200 -7.57 -20.79 2.57
#